data_AF-A0A519CE03-F1
#
_entry.id   AF-A0A519CE03-F1
#
_cell.length_a   1.000
_cell.length_b   1.000
_cell.length_c   1.000
_cell.angle_alpha   90.00
_cell.angle_beta   90.00
_cell.angle_gamma   90.00
#
_symmetry.space_group_name_H-M   'P 1'
#
loop_
_entity.id
_entity.type
_entity.pdbx_description
1 polymer ?
#
loop_
_entity_poly.entity_id
_entity_poly.type
_entity_poly.pdbx_seq_one_letter_code
_entity_poly.pdbx_strand_id
1 'polypeptide(L)'
;MVNEQVLTVSLEEFGLSKYESQAYVALISKGTISASELAYYSEIPRTKIYPTLLKLENKKLAIISKSKPIMCTAISPEDAFDGVIHEQKESRKSRGSEEKRYFHISANKVLTQLQTMIEGSKSSIKIMTDQGGLGLLAECKEQLLSVVRRNLDIKLIIPPSQICSESYRVMPDGVEIKISDIVQNCFIFDETELLMVNNDNGKGAVFSSTEILGINQEKVFSNIWKNSIKTKVVADMTKAEAYEIYKIIKIINESGLIHILNSTLISKKPELDMIKLLEKNGINLKTKSLDDVIEIIDAIIQITCSGHVNFEANTKNITIYSKLNSGHSLPWISILDGYLQKQGYKTRTVYQNNSNKGEKIHIKISKN
;
A
#
# COMPACT_ATOMS: atom_id res chain seq x y z
N MET A 1 -0.24 12.45 16.30
CA MET A 1 0.99 13.10 16.81
C MET A 1 2.16 12.26 16.33
N VAL A 2 2.92 12.75 15.36
CA VAL A 2 4.13 12.07 14.91
C VAL A 2 5.13 12.14 16.06
N ASN A 3 5.72 11.00 16.41
CA ASN A 3 6.59 10.88 17.58
C ASN A 3 7.91 11.60 17.28
N GLU A 4 8.17 12.76 17.90
CA GLU A 4 9.36 13.60 17.62
C GLU A 4 10.67 12.84 17.78
N GLN A 5 10.71 11.85 18.68
CA GLN A 5 11.85 10.94 18.87
C GLN A 5 12.10 10.01 17.68
N VAL A 6 11.05 9.61 16.96
CA VAL A 6 11.16 8.75 15.77
C VAL A 6 11.70 9.56 14.60
N LEU A 7 11.30 10.84 14.50
CA LEU A 7 11.80 11.76 13.47
C LEU A 7 13.26 12.14 13.69
N THR A 8 13.69 12.39 14.93
CA THR A 8 15.10 12.70 15.22
C THR A 8 16.01 11.52 14.91
N VAL A 9 15.60 10.30 15.27
CA VAL A 9 16.35 9.07 14.92
C VAL A 9 16.45 8.90 13.40
N SER A 10 15.33 9.07 12.68
CA SER A 10 15.32 8.97 11.21
C SER A 10 16.27 9.99 10.56
N LEU A 11 16.29 11.23 11.05
CA LEU A 11 17.13 12.30 10.50
C LEU A 11 18.63 12.11 10.78
N GLU A 12 18.98 11.50 11.92
CA GLU A 12 20.37 11.11 12.17
C GLU A 12 20.86 10.08 11.15
N GLU A 13 19.98 9.16 10.73
CA GLU A 13 20.25 8.18 9.68
C GLU A 13 20.41 8.81 8.28
N PHE A 14 19.86 10.01 8.04
CA PHE A 14 20.05 10.79 6.82
C PHE A 14 21.31 11.69 6.84
N GLY A 15 22.21 11.50 7.82
CA GLY A 15 23.49 12.19 7.88
C GLY A 15 23.46 13.53 8.61
N LEU A 16 22.42 13.78 9.42
CA LEU A 16 22.42 14.85 10.41
C LEU A 16 23.05 14.37 11.71
N SER A 17 23.80 15.24 12.38
CA SER A 17 24.20 14.96 13.77
C SER A 17 23.01 15.08 14.70
N LYS A 18 23.07 14.48 15.89
CA LYS A 18 22.00 14.57 16.90
C LYS A 18 21.49 15.98 17.15
N TYR A 19 22.40 16.96 17.28
CA TYR A 19 22.00 18.36 17.43
C TYR A 19 21.38 18.94 16.16
N GLU A 20 21.83 18.55 14.98
CA GLU A 20 21.22 18.99 13.72
C GLU A 20 19.80 18.43 13.57
N SER A 21 19.58 17.15 13.90
CA SER A 21 18.27 16.51 13.89
C SER A 21 17.30 17.15 14.87
N GLN A 22 17.74 17.38 16.12
CA GLN A 22 16.93 18.03 17.15
C GLN A 22 16.56 19.48 16.76
N ALA A 23 17.52 20.24 16.24
CA ALA A 23 17.28 21.61 15.79
C ALA A 23 16.32 21.64 14.59
N TYR A 24 16.50 20.74 13.62
CA TYR A 24 15.67 20.72 12.41
C TYR A 24 14.23 20.31 12.71
N VAL A 25 14.01 19.30 13.57
CA VAL A 25 12.67 18.93 14.05
C VAL A 25 12.00 20.09 14.79
N ALA A 26 12.72 20.76 15.68
CA ALA A 26 12.19 21.91 16.41
C ALA A 26 11.80 23.06 15.47
N LEU A 27 12.57 23.31 14.40
CA LEU A 27 12.25 24.33 13.39
C LEU A 27 11.01 23.95 12.56
N ILE A 28 10.85 22.66 12.19
CA ILE A 28 9.66 22.19 11.48
C ILE A 28 8.42 22.34 12.39
N SER A 29 8.53 21.96 13.66
CA SER A 29 7.41 21.99 14.60
C SER A 29 7.00 23.41 15.03
N LYS A 30 7.94 24.36 15.12
CA LYS A 30 7.70 25.72 15.64
C LYS A 30 7.69 26.81 14.57
N GLY A 31 8.10 26.51 13.35
CA GLY A 31 8.24 27.49 12.28
C GLY A 31 9.40 28.45 12.53
N THR A 32 9.25 29.71 12.10
CA THR A 32 10.29 30.74 12.23
C THR A 32 10.45 31.20 13.67
N ILE A 33 11.61 30.93 14.28
CA ILE A 33 11.90 31.28 15.68
C ILE A 33 13.31 31.83 15.84
N SER A 34 13.59 32.53 16.95
CA SER A 34 14.94 33.03 17.22
C SER A 34 15.92 31.90 17.59
N ALA A 35 17.22 32.10 17.38
CA ALA A 35 18.23 31.11 17.78
C ALA A 35 18.20 30.78 19.29
N SER A 36 17.81 31.75 20.13
CA SER A 36 17.66 31.59 21.57
C SER A 36 16.47 30.71 21.94
N GLU A 37 15.34 30.88 21.24
CA GLU A 37 14.15 30.04 21.40
C GLU A 37 14.39 28.64 20.85
N LEU A 38 15.09 28.52 19.72
CA LEU A 38 15.45 27.22 19.17
C LEU A 38 16.29 26.41 20.15
N ALA A 39 17.30 27.01 20.79
CA ALA A 39 18.09 26.33 21.82
C ALA A 39 17.22 25.82 22.98
N TYR A 40 16.18 26.56 23.36
CA TYR A 40 15.24 26.16 24.39
C TYR A 40 14.36 24.98 23.95
N TYR A 41 13.75 25.06 22.77
CA TYR A 41 12.82 24.02 22.29
C TYR A 41 13.50 22.76 21.76
N SER A 42 14.74 22.85 21.29
CA SER A 42 15.52 21.69 20.82
C SER A 42 16.37 21.04 21.91
N GLU A 43 16.35 21.59 23.13
CA GLU A 43 17.19 21.16 24.26
C GLU A 43 18.70 21.17 23.95
N ILE A 44 19.13 21.96 22.97
CA ILE A 44 20.53 22.11 22.57
C ILE A 44 21.18 23.20 23.42
N PRO A 45 22.39 22.97 23.98
CA PRO A 45 23.11 24.00 24.71
C PRO A 45 23.28 25.28 23.89
N ARG A 46 23.03 26.45 24.50
CA ARG A 46 23.11 27.77 23.81
C ARG A 46 24.43 28.01 23.09
N THR A 47 25.54 27.44 23.57
CA THR A 47 26.87 27.55 22.95
C THR A 47 27.01 26.72 21.67
N LYS A 48 26.12 25.77 21.42
CA LYS A 48 26.13 24.85 20.27
C LYS A 48 25.08 25.20 19.22
N ILE A 49 24.13 26.09 19.51
CA ILE A 49 23.01 26.35 18.60
C ILE A 49 23.46 27.05 17.30
N TYR A 50 24.31 28.08 17.39
CA TYR A 50 24.79 28.80 16.22
C TYR A 50 25.66 27.93 15.29
N PRO A 51 26.65 27.16 15.80
CA PRO A 51 27.38 26.20 14.96
C PRO A 51 26.46 25.15 14.31
N THR A 52 25.43 24.70 15.00
CA THR A 52 24.47 23.71 14.48
C THR A 52 23.60 24.30 13.37
N LEU A 53 23.12 25.53 13.57
CA LEU A 53 22.36 26.29 12.58
C LEU A 53 23.17 26.54 11.31
N LEU A 54 24.44 26.95 11.43
CA LEU A 54 25.33 27.15 10.28
C LEU A 54 25.53 25.85 9.49
N LYS A 55 25.58 24.70 10.16
CA LYS A 55 25.67 23.40 9.47
C LYS A 55 24.37 23.05 8.75
N LEU A 56 23.21 23.34 9.35
CA LEU A 56 21.91 23.15 8.69
C LEU A 56 21.74 24.09 7.49
N GLU A 57 22.20 25.34 7.60
CA GLU A 57 22.22 26.31 6.50
C GLU A 57 23.13 25.86 5.36
N ASN A 58 24.36 25.39 5.67
CA ASN A 58 25.26 24.80 4.68
C ASN A 58 24.68 23.56 4.00
N LYS A 59 23.85 22.79 4.71
CA LYS A 59 23.12 21.63 4.18
C LYS A 59 21.83 22.02 3.45
N LYS A 60 21.52 23.32 3.30
CA LYS A 60 20.29 23.86 2.69
C LYS A 60 19.01 23.38 3.38
N LEU A 61 19.08 23.11 4.68
CA LEU A 61 17.94 22.67 5.50
C LEU A 61 17.38 23.79 6.39
N ALA A 62 18.08 24.91 6.54
CA ALA A 62 17.59 26.05 7.29
C ALA A 62 18.05 27.37 6.67
N ILE A 63 17.25 28.43 6.84
CA ILE A 63 17.61 29.81 6.49
C ILE A 63 17.86 30.58 7.78
N ILE A 64 18.97 31.32 7.84
CA ILE A 64 19.30 32.21 8.95
C ILE A 64 19.17 33.66 8.49
N SER A 65 18.35 34.45 9.16
CA SER A 65 18.21 35.88 8.85
C SER A 65 19.40 36.68 9.39
N LYS A 66 19.73 37.79 8.71
CA LYS A 66 20.71 38.78 9.20
C LYS A 66 20.08 39.84 10.13
N SER A 67 18.84 39.62 10.59
CA SER A 67 18.12 40.54 11.46
C SER A 67 18.60 40.46 12.91
N LYS A 68 18.23 41.47 13.72
CA LYS A 68 18.36 41.41 15.19
C LYS A 68 16.95 41.38 15.78
N PRO A 69 16.51 40.28 16.43
CA PRO A 69 17.24 39.03 16.66
C PRO A 69 17.42 38.18 15.39
N ILE A 70 18.39 37.25 15.44
CA ILE A 70 18.66 36.27 14.38
C ILE A 70 17.53 35.25 14.38
N MET A 71 16.78 35.18 13.28
CA MET A 71 15.65 34.29 13.08
C MET A 71 16.07 33.11 12.20
N CYS A 72 15.54 31.94 12.53
CA CYS A 72 15.85 30.69 11.87
C CYS A 72 14.54 30.04 11.40
N THR A 73 14.54 29.54 10.16
CA THR A 73 13.38 28.87 9.55
C THR A 73 13.84 27.57 8.91
N ALA A 74 13.10 26.48 9.12
CA ALA A 74 13.35 25.24 8.38
C ALA A 74 12.99 25.41 6.90
N ILE A 75 13.84 24.89 6.03
CA ILE A 75 13.50 24.64 4.63
C ILE A 75 12.86 23.25 4.59
N SER A 76 11.71 23.11 3.93
CA SER A 76 11.09 21.80 3.77
C SER A 76 12.03 20.88 2.99
N PRO A 77 12.04 19.55 3.24
CA PRO A 77 12.87 18.64 2.46
C PRO A 77 12.62 18.81 0.95
N GLU A 78 11.37 19.01 0.55
CA GLU A 78 10.95 19.23 -0.84
C GLU A 78 11.67 20.43 -1.48
N ASP A 79 11.73 21.57 -0.77
CA ASP A 79 12.38 22.80 -1.25
C ASP A 79 13.92 22.73 -1.18
N ALA A 80 14.47 21.95 -0.24
CA ALA A 80 15.92 21.79 -0.06
C ALA A 80 16.56 21.04 -1.25
N PHE A 81 15.79 20.16 -1.92
CA PHE A 81 16.27 19.38 -3.07
C PHE A 81 16.30 20.16 -4.39
N ASP A 82 15.51 21.24 -4.53
CA ASP A 82 15.51 22.07 -5.75
C ASP A 82 16.80 22.90 -5.89
N GLY A 83 17.44 23.27 -4.77
CA GLY A 83 18.70 24.03 -4.75
C GLY A 83 19.96 23.24 -5.13
N VAL A 84 19.87 21.91 -5.30
CA VAL A 84 21.02 21.03 -5.63
C VAL A 84 21.23 20.90 -7.13
N ILE A 85 20.22 21.25 -7.95
CA ILE A 85 20.28 21.12 -9.41
C ILE A 85 21.22 22.18 -10.05
N HIS A 86 21.49 23.29 -9.36
CA HIS A 86 22.32 24.38 -9.90
C HIS A 86 23.83 24.29 -9.60
N GLU A 87 24.26 23.59 -8.54
CA GLU A 87 25.69 23.52 -8.17
C GLU A 87 26.46 22.34 -8.80
N GLN A 88 25.76 21.37 -9.41
CA GLN A 88 26.40 20.18 -9.99
C GLN A 88 27.26 20.42 -11.25
N LYS A 89 27.37 21.68 -11.73
CA LYS A 89 28.22 22.01 -12.87
C LYS A 89 29.67 22.37 -12.50
N GLU A 90 30.00 22.70 -11.25
CA GLU A 90 31.34 23.22 -10.91
C GLU A 90 32.24 22.29 -10.08
N SER A 91 31.71 21.33 -9.32
CA SER A 91 32.51 20.48 -8.42
C SER A 91 32.88 19.12 -9.03
N ARG A 92 33.43 19.11 -10.25
CA ARG A 92 33.87 17.88 -10.93
C ARG A 92 35.32 17.45 -10.66
N LYS A 93 36.04 18.08 -9.73
CA LYS A 93 37.40 17.64 -9.39
C LYS A 93 37.67 17.71 -7.89
N SER A 94 38.28 16.62 -7.40
CA SER A 94 39.01 16.46 -6.14
C SER A 94 38.24 16.49 -4.82
N ARG A 95 37.86 15.29 -4.33
CA ARG A 95 38.34 14.69 -3.08
C ARG A 95 37.78 13.27 -2.94
N GLY A 96 38.58 12.36 -2.39
CA GLY A 96 38.44 10.91 -2.51
C GLY A 96 37.23 10.30 -1.81
N SER A 97 36.78 9.18 -2.38
CA SER A 97 36.06 8.07 -1.74
C SER A 97 34.97 8.43 -0.72
N GLU A 98 33.85 8.96 -1.20
CA GLU A 98 32.56 8.59 -0.63
C GLU A 98 32.03 7.42 -1.47
N GLU A 99 31.98 6.21 -0.91
CA GLU A 99 31.12 5.15 -1.44
C GLU A 99 29.70 5.72 -1.47
N LYS A 100 29.21 6.04 -2.67
CA LYS A 100 27.84 6.50 -2.85
C LYS A 100 26.91 5.37 -2.41
N ARG A 101 26.32 5.51 -1.22
CA ARG A 101 25.37 4.55 -0.62
C ARG A 101 24.10 4.36 -1.46
N TYR A 102 23.89 5.23 -2.44
CA TYR A 102 22.85 5.12 -3.46
C TYR A 102 23.23 5.91 -4.71
N PHE A 103 22.64 5.54 -5.85
CA PHE A 103 22.85 6.19 -7.14
C PHE A 103 21.54 6.75 -7.67
N HIS A 104 21.49 8.05 -7.93
CA HIS A 104 20.39 8.66 -8.66
C HIS A 104 20.41 8.24 -10.13
N ILE A 105 19.22 7.93 -10.65
CA ILE A 105 19.00 7.47 -12.02
C ILE A 105 17.99 8.40 -12.68
N SER A 106 18.36 8.91 -13.86
CA SER A 106 17.45 9.68 -14.70
C SER A 106 16.32 8.78 -15.22
N ALA A 107 15.13 9.34 -15.42
CA ALA A 107 13.95 8.56 -15.82
C ALA A 107 14.19 7.63 -17.02
N ASN A 108 14.92 8.10 -18.04
CA ASN A 108 15.27 7.32 -19.24
C ASN A 108 16.20 6.12 -19.00
N LYS A 109 16.83 5.99 -17.82
CA LYS A 109 17.72 4.89 -17.46
C LYS A 109 17.09 3.91 -16.46
N VAL A 110 15.92 4.25 -15.90
CA VAL A 110 15.26 3.41 -14.89
C VAL A 110 14.89 2.04 -15.46
N LEU A 111 14.37 1.98 -16.69
CA LEU A 111 14.04 0.71 -17.35
C LEU A 111 15.26 -0.20 -17.49
N THR A 112 16.35 0.32 -18.06
CA THR A 112 17.58 -0.47 -18.27
C THR A 112 18.16 -0.95 -16.95
N GLN A 113 18.12 -0.11 -15.91
CA GLN A 113 18.53 -0.51 -14.58
C GLN A 113 17.63 -1.62 -14.02
N LEU A 114 16.30 -1.47 -14.13
CA LEU A 114 15.33 -2.45 -13.66
C LEU A 114 15.56 -3.81 -14.33
N GLN A 115 15.78 -3.84 -15.65
CA GLN A 115 16.13 -5.06 -16.39
C GLN A 115 17.39 -5.72 -15.82
N THR A 116 18.44 -4.93 -15.58
CA THR A 116 19.72 -5.41 -15.03
C THR A 116 19.53 -6.03 -13.63
N MET A 117 18.75 -5.39 -12.77
CA MET A 117 18.50 -5.88 -11.40
C MET A 117 17.65 -7.15 -11.38
N ILE A 118 16.62 -7.24 -12.25
CA ILE A 118 15.82 -8.46 -12.40
C ILE A 118 16.71 -9.62 -12.86
N GLU A 119 17.54 -9.42 -13.88
CA GLU A 119 18.45 -10.46 -14.38
C GLU A 119 19.46 -10.91 -13.31
N GLY A 120 20.00 -9.97 -12.55
CA GLY A 120 20.98 -10.20 -11.48
C GLY A 120 20.43 -10.90 -10.24
N SER A 121 19.11 -10.91 -10.03
CA SER A 121 18.46 -11.47 -8.85
C SER A 121 18.67 -12.98 -8.73
N LYS A 122 18.78 -13.47 -7.49
CA LYS A 122 19.13 -14.87 -7.18
C LYS A 122 18.07 -15.61 -6.35
N SER A 123 17.31 -14.91 -5.50
CA SER A 123 16.40 -15.54 -4.53
C SER A 123 14.97 -15.02 -4.64
N SER A 124 14.76 -13.70 -4.60
CA SER A 124 13.40 -13.15 -4.55
C SER A 124 13.33 -11.74 -5.11
N ILE A 125 12.14 -11.41 -5.63
CA ILE A 125 11.82 -10.09 -6.15
C ILE A 125 10.47 -9.67 -5.56
N LYS A 126 10.45 -8.62 -4.76
CA LYS A 126 9.25 -8.09 -4.10
C LYS A 126 9.00 -6.67 -4.61
N ILE A 127 7.83 -6.41 -5.18
CA ILE A 127 7.55 -5.17 -5.91
C ILE A 127 6.24 -4.53 -5.46
N MET A 128 6.27 -3.24 -5.17
CA MET A 128 5.08 -2.39 -5.02
C MET A 128 5.13 -1.35 -6.11
N THR A 129 4.11 -1.29 -6.97
CA THR A 129 4.13 -0.31 -8.06
C THR A 129 2.76 0.16 -8.53
N ASP A 130 2.71 1.42 -8.98
CA ASP A 130 1.58 2.09 -9.57
C ASP A 130 1.44 1.76 -11.07
N GLN A 131 0.67 2.55 -11.80
CA GLN A 131 0.52 2.38 -13.23
C GLN A 131 1.85 2.52 -14.00
N GLY A 132 2.67 3.50 -13.62
CA GLY A 132 3.91 3.81 -14.33
C GLY A 132 4.94 2.70 -14.17
N GLY A 133 5.18 2.27 -12.92
CA GLY A 133 6.15 1.19 -12.70
C GLY A 133 5.60 -0.20 -13.08
N LEU A 134 4.28 -0.44 -13.09
CA LEU A 134 3.71 -1.63 -13.73
C LEU A 134 3.96 -1.62 -15.25
N GLY A 135 3.91 -0.44 -15.89
CA GLY A 135 4.33 -0.25 -17.27
C GLY A 135 5.79 -0.66 -17.49
N LEU A 136 6.70 -0.19 -16.63
CA LEU A 136 8.12 -0.57 -16.67
C LEU A 136 8.29 -2.10 -16.54
N LEU A 137 7.54 -2.76 -15.65
CA LEU A 137 7.59 -4.22 -15.51
C LEU A 137 7.09 -4.96 -16.74
N ALA A 138 6.06 -4.44 -17.42
CA ALA A 138 5.55 -5.05 -18.65
C ALA A 138 6.60 -5.05 -19.77
N GLU A 139 7.45 -4.01 -19.82
CA GLU A 139 8.61 -3.96 -20.72
C GLU A 139 9.75 -4.91 -20.31
N CYS A 140 9.78 -5.37 -19.06
CA CYS A 140 10.74 -6.34 -18.53
C CYS A 140 10.26 -7.80 -18.63
N LYS A 141 9.29 -8.10 -19.50
CA LYS A 141 8.66 -9.44 -19.61
C LYS A 141 9.68 -10.57 -19.79
N GLU A 142 10.66 -10.39 -20.67
CA GLU A 142 11.67 -11.42 -20.96
C GLU A 142 12.58 -11.68 -19.76
N GLN A 143 12.96 -10.62 -19.05
CA GLN A 143 13.74 -10.72 -17.81
C GLN A 143 12.95 -11.44 -16.72
N LEU A 144 11.66 -11.10 -16.57
CA LEU A 144 10.75 -11.78 -15.65
C LEU A 144 10.59 -13.27 -16.00
N LEU A 145 10.46 -13.62 -17.28
CA LEU A 145 10.42 -15.02 -17.71
C LEU A 145 11.71 -15.77 -17.36
N SER A 146 12.87 -15.11 -17.51
CA SER A 146 14.18 -15.68 -17.15
C SER A 146 14.28 -16.00 -15.64
N VAL A 147 13.85 -15.09 -14.76
CA VAL A 147 13.83 -15.36 -13.31
C VAL A 147 12.77 -16.37 -12.88
N VAL A 148 11.60 -16.38 -13.53
CA VAL A 148 10.56 -17.39 -13.28
C VAL A 148 11.07 -18.80 -13.61
N ARG A 149 11.79 -18.98 -14.72
CA ARG A 149 12.42 -20.26 -15.09
C ARG A 149 13.48 -20.72 -14.08
N ARG A 150 14.11 -19.78 -13.39
CA ARG A 150 15.05 -20.04 -12.28
C ARG A 150 14.34 -20.29 -10.94
N ASN A 151 13.01 -20.29 -10.92
CA ASN A 151 12.17 -20.56 -9.75
C ASN A 151 12.36 -19.57 -8.59
N LEU A 152 12.55 -18.28 -8.91
CA LEU A 152 12.59 -17.21 -7.91
C LEU A 152 11.19 -16.91 -7.36
N ASP A 153 11.12 -16.50 -6.09
CA ASP A 153 9.89 -16.02 -5.45
C ASP A 153 9.62 -14.57 -5.89
N ILE A 154 8.64 -14.37 -6.77
CA ILE A 154 8.30 -13.05 -7.33
C ILE A 154 6.91 -12.65 -6.85
N LYS A 155 6.85 -11.53 -6.11
CA LYS A 155 5.63 -11.01 -5.50
C LYS A 155 5.41 -9.56 -5.90
N LEU A 156 4.25 -9.27 -6.47
CA LEU A 156 3.90 -7.98 -7.04
C LEU A 156 2.60 -7.43 -6.41
N ILE A 157 2.67 -6.23 -5.84
CA ILE A 157 1.53 -5.47 -5.35
C ILE A 157 1.23 -4.34 -6.32
N ILE A 158 0.00 -4.30 -6.81
CA ILE A 158 -0.49 -3.24 -7.70
C ILE A 158 -1.75 -2.58 -7.13
N PRO A 159 -2.01 -1.30 -7.48
CA PRO A 159 -3.23 -0.65 -7.06
C PRO A 159 -4.45 -1.20 -7.82
N PRO A 160 -5.66 -1.06 -7.25
CA PRO A 160 -6.89 -1.60 -7.82
C PRO A 160 -7.23 -1.08 -9.22
N SER A 161 -6.76 0.12 -9.57
CA SER A 161 -6.95 0.71 -10.89
C SER A 161 -6.28 -0.07 -12.03
N GLN A 162 -5.30 -0.91 -11.68
CA GLN A 162 -4.51 -1.72 -12.61
C GLN A 162 -4.99 -3.16 -12.77
N ILE A 163 -6.06 -3.55 -12.07
CA ILE A 163 -6.65 -4.88 -12.25
C ILE A 163 -7.06 -5.05 -13.72
N CYS A 164 -6.69 -6.19 -14.31
CA CYS A 164 -6.97 -6.54 -15.70
C CYS A 164 -6.49 -5.53 -16.75
N SER A 165 -5.54 -4.64 -16.41
CA SER A 165 -4.90 -3.73 -17.38
C SER A 165 -4.05 -4.49 -18.41
N GLU A 166 -3.67 -3.83 -19.50
CA GLU A 166 -2.78 -4.43 -20.51
C GLU A 166 -1.46 -4.87 -19.87
N SER A 167 -0.82 -4.01 -19.08
CA SER A 167 0.41 -4.34 -18.35
C SER A 167 0.23 -5.50 -17.38
N TYR A 168 -0.92 -5.63 -16.72
CA TYR A 168 -1.24 -6.77 -15.86
C TYR A 168 -1.29 -8.09 -16.66
N ARG A 169 -1.92 -8.09 -17.83
CA ARG A 169 -2.09 -9.29 -18.68
C ARG A 169 -0.79 -9.78 -19.30
N VAL A 170 0.22 -8.91 -19.42
CA VAL A 170 1.54 -9.25 -19.96
C VAL A 170 2.41 -9.98 -18.93
N MET A 171 2.07 -9.89 -17.63
CA MET A 171 2.84 -10.51 -16.56
C MET A 171 2.92 -12.03 -16.71
N PRO A 172 4.13 -12.63 -16.61
CA PRO A 172 4.29 -14.08 -16.77
C PRO A 172 3.58 -14.91 -15.69
N ASP A 173 3.11 -16.10 -16.11
CA ASP A 173 2.68 -17.17 -15.20
C ASP A 173 3.86 -17.56 -14.30
N GLY A 174 3.76 -17.23 -13.01
CA GLY A 174 4.84 -17.40 -12.03
C GLY A 174 5.02 -16.18 -11.12
N VAL A 175 4.59 -15.00 -11.57
CA VAL A 175 4.52 -13.81 -10.71
C VAL A 175 3.26 -13.88 -9.85
N GLU A 176 3.40 -13.89 -8.52
CA GLU A 176 2.25 -13.77 -7.63
C GLU A 176 1.83 -12.29 -7.56
N ILE A 177 0.59 -11.99 -7.94
CA ILE A 177 0.07 -10.62 -7.97
C ILE A 177 -1.05 -10.46 -6.95
N LYS A 178 -0.93 -9.42 -6.11
CA LYS A 178 -1.98 -9.00 -5.17
C LYS A 178 -2.32 -7.54 -5.32
N ILE A 179 -3.52 -7.19 -4.89
CA ILE A 179 -4.08 -5.84 -4.97
C ILE A 179 -4.08 -5.20 -3.60
N SER A 180 -3.50 -4.00 -3.52
CA SER A 180 -3.61 -3.11 -2.37
C SER A 180 -3.30 -1.69 -2.80
N ASP A 181 -3.77 -0.72 -2.02
CA ASP A 181 -3.23 0.62 -2.10
C ASP A 181 -1.75 0.60 -1.72
N ILE A 182 -0.95 1.39 -2.42
CA ILE A 182 0.49 1.55 -2.21
C ILE A 182 0.83 3.03 -2.05
N VAL A 183 1.94 3.32 -1.39
CA VAL A 183 2.38 4.70 -1.14
C VAL A 183 3.51 5.12 -2.09
N GLN A 184 4.32 4.17 -2.56
CA GLN A 184 5.50 4.44 -3.37
C GLN A 184 5.84 3.27 -4.31
N ASN A 185 6.48 3.59 -5.44
CA ASN A 185 7.09 2.59 -6.33
C ASN A 185 8.42 2.09 -5.73
N CYS A 186 8.46 0.82 -5.34
CA CYS A 186 9.62 0.19 -4.75
C CYS A 186 9.80 -1.23 -5.28
N PHE A 187 11.01 -1.53 -5.74
CA PHE A 187 11.43 -2.82 -6.26
C PHE A 187 12.55 -3.32 -5.36
N ILE A 188 12.34 -4.47 -4.72
CA ILE A 188 13.23 -5.08 -3.74
C ILE A 188 13.77 -6.38 -4.35
N PHE A 189 15.08 -6.50 -4.43
CA PHE A 189 15.77 -7.66 -5.00
C PHE A 189 16.65 -8.30 -3.94
N ASP A 190 16.48 -9.60 -3.75
CA ASP A 190 17.26 -10.42 -2.83
C ASP A 190 17.37 -9.84 -1.40
N GLU A 191 16.35 -9.09 -0.97
CA GLU A 191 16.22 -8.41 0.34
C GLU A 191 17.23 -7.26 0.59
N THR A 192 18.27 -7.13 -0.22
CA THR A 192 19.38 -6.19 0.02
C THR A 192 19.49 -5.05 -0.98
N GLU A 193 18.97 -5.23 -2.19
CA GLU A 193 19.04 -4.21 -3.25
C GLU A 193 17.66 -3.59 -3.49
N LEU A 194 17.62 -2.27 -3.59
CA LEU A 194 16.40 -1.52 -3.79
C LEU A 194 16.50 -0.62 -5.01
N LEU A 195 15.44 -0.57 -5.80
CA LEU A 195 15.18 0.50 -6.74
C LEU A 195 13.89 1.21 -6.31
N MET A 196 13.99 2.51 -6.05
CA MET A 196 12.83 3.36 -5.80
C MET A 196 12.62 4.27 -7.00
N VAL A 197 11.37 4.43 -7.43
CA VAL A 197 11.01 5.30 -8.55
C VAL A 197 10.06 6.37 -8.04
N ASN A 198 10.36 7.63 -8.33
CA ASN A 198 9.48 8.73 -7.98
C ASN A 198 8.29 8.77 -8.96
N ASN A 199 7.07 8.80 -8.42
CA ASN A 199 5.84 8.74 -9.20
C ASN A 199 5.62 9.99 -10.08
N ASP A 200 6.13 11.16 -9.67
CA ASP A 200 5.85 12.44 -10.32
C ASP A 200 6.79 12.71 -11.51
N ASN A 201 8.07 12.35 -11.36
CA ASN A 201 9.10 12.67 -12.37
C ASN A 201 9.77 11.44 -12.99
N GLY A 202 9.40 10.24 -12.57
CA GLY A 202 9.91 8.97 -13.08
C GLY A 202 11.40 8.72 -12.80
N LYS A 203 12.08 9.59 -12.04
CA LYS A 203 13.49 9.40 -11.67
C LYS A 203 13.60 8.26 -10.67
N GLY A 204 14.69 7.51 -10.76
CA GLY A 204 14.99 6.39 -9.88
C GLY A 204 16.10 6.72 -8.88
N ALA A 205 16.15 5.94 -7.81
CA ALA A 205 17.32 5.81 -6.96
C ALA A 205 17.58 4.34 -6.68
N VAL A 206 18.81 3.88 -6.92
CA VAL A 206 19.26 2.53 -6.56
C VAL A 206 20.04 2.58 -5.27
N PHE A 207 19.67 1.72 -4.34
CA PHE A 207 20.36 1.53 -3.07
C PHE A 207 20.97 0.13 -3.07
N SER A 208 22.29 0.08 -2.93
CA SER A 208 23.05 -1.16 -2.80
C SER A 208 23.48 -1.31 -1.34
N SER A 209 23.27 -2.48 -0.75
CA SER A 209 23.80 -2.84 0.57
C SER A 209 23.32 -1.95 1.73
N THR A 210 22.03 -1.60 1.75
CA THR A 210 21.44 -0.85 2.87
C THR A 210 20.67 -1.80 3.79
N GLU A 211 21.38 -2.44 4.73
CA GLU A 211 20.77 -3.41 5.66
C GLU A 211 19.49 -2.86 6.33
N ILE A 212 19.47 -1.60 6.74
CA ILE A 212 18.32 -1.01 7.43
C ILE A 212 17.16 -0.67 6.47
N LEU A 213 17.45 0.00 5.36
CA LEU A 213 16.42 0.42 4.40
C LEU A 213 15.81 -0.79 3.68
N GLY A 214 16.63 -1.76 3.28
CA GLY A 214 16.17 -3.04 2.72
C GLY A 214 15.18 -3.74 3.64
N ILE A 215 15.59 -3.97 4.91
CA ILE A 215 14.74 -4.60 5.92
C ILE A 215 13.45 -3.79 6.18
N ASN A 216 13.53 -2.46 6.20
CA ASN A 216 12.35 -1.63 6.41
C ASN A 216 11.37 -1.76 5.25
N GLN A 217 11.84 -1.61 4.01
CA GLN A 217 11.01 -1.75 2.81
C GLN A 217 10.42 -3.16 2.70
N GLU A 218 11.17 -4.18 3.09
CA GLU A 218 10.68 -5.55 3.11
C GLU A 218 9.58 -5.77 4.16
N LYS A 219 9.70 -5.17 5.36
CA LYS A 219 8.66 -5.19 6.38
C LYS A 219 7.40 -4.46 5.92
N VAL A 220 7.56 -3.29 5.30
CA VAL A 220 6.44 -2.53 4.71
C VAL A 220 5.75 -3.38 3.65
N PHE A 221 6.52 -3.95 2.71
CA PHE A 221 6.02 -4.87 1.70
C PHE A 221 5.24 -6.02 2.33
N SER A 222 5.83 -6.72 3.30
CA SER A 222 5.24 -7.90 3.94
C SER A 222 3.92 -7.58 4.66
N ASN A 223 3.84 -6.41 5.30
CA ASN A 223 2.62 -5.96 5.95
C ASN A 223 1.50 -5.68 4.92
N ILE A 224 1.81 -4.99 3.82
CA ILE A 224 0.84 -4.73 2.75
C ILE A 224 0.44 -6.06 2.09
N TRP A 225 1.42 -6.92 1.79
CA TRP A 225 1.22 -8.24 1.17
C TRP A 225 0.26 -9.13 1.97
N LYS A 226 0.37 -9.11 3.30
CA LYS A 226 -0.51 -9.88 4.19
C LYS A 226 -1.97 -9.45 4.12
N ASN A 227 -2.21 -8.15 3.96
CA ASN A 227 -3.55 -7.55 3.95
C ASN A 227 -4.13 -7.37 2.53
N SER A 228 -3.31 -7.61 1.50
CA SER A 228 -3.69 -7.47 0.09
C SER A 228 -4.52 -8.63 -0.46
N ILE A 229 -5.30 -8.35 -1.50
CA ILE A 229 -6.27 -9.26 -2.11
C ILE A 229 -5.64 -10.04 -3.28
N LYS A 230 -5.85 -11.35 -3.33
CA LYS A 230 -5.39 -12.20 -4.45
C LYS A 230 -6.16 -11.86 -5.73
N THR A 231 -5.45 -11.75 -6.85
CA THR A 231 -6.01 -11.38 -8.16
C THR A 231 -6.55 -12.57 -8.96
N LYS A 232 -6.05 -13.79 -8.72
CA LYS A 232 -6.31 -14.97 -9.56
C LYS A 232 -7.80 -15.25 -9.82
N VAL A 233 -8.65 -15.02 -8.82
CA VAL A 233 -10.10 -15.27 -8.91
C VAL A 233 -10.79 -14.30 -9.87
N VAL A 234 -10.27 -13.08 -10.01
CA VAL A 234 -10.87 -12.01 -10.81
C VAL A 234 -10.12 -11.75 -12.11
N ALA A 235 -9.12 -12.57 -12.44
CA ALA A 235 -8.27 -12.39 -13.61
C ALA A 235 -9.04 -12.57 -14.93
N ASP A 236 -10.02 -13.48 -14.93
CA ASP A 236 -10.86 -13.79 -16.10
C ASP A 236 -12.13 -12.92 -16.18
N MET A 237 -12.35 -12.06 -15.18
CA MET A 237 -13.49 -11.14 -15.13
C MET A 237 -13.22 -9.84 -15.89
N THR A 238 -14.28 -9.08 -16.20
CA THR A 238 -14.10 -7.74 -16.75
C THR A 238 -13.45 -6.82 -15.71
N LYS A 239 -12.76 -5.77 -16.20
CA LYS A 239 -12.14 -4.76 -15.32
C LYS A 239 -13.15 -4.12 -14.36
N ALA A 240 -14.39 -3.91 -14.82
CA ALA A 240 -15.45 -3.30 -14.02
C ALA A 240 -15.91 -4.22 -12.88
N GLU A 241 -16.13 -5.51 -13.16
CA GLU A 241 -16.52 -6.51 -12.15
C GLU A 241 -15.43 -6.72 -11.10
N ALA A 242 -14.18 -6.89 -11.55
CA ALA A 242 -13.04 -7.09 -10.66
C ALA A 242 -12.84 -5.88 -9.72
N TYR A 243 -12.99 -4.67 -10.25
CA TYR A 243 -12.93 -3.44 -9.46
C TYR A 243 -14.12 -3.32 -8.48
N GLU A 244 -15.32 -3.70 -8.89
CA GLU A 244 -16.51 -3.72 -8.02
C GLU A 244 -16.33 -4.70 -6.86
N ILE A 245 -15.85 -5.93 -7.12
CA ILE A 245 -15.52 -6.94 -6.10
C ILE A 245 -14.50 -6.39 -5.10
N TYR A 246 -13.41 -5.80 -5.58
CA TYR A 246 -12.41 -5.17 -4.71
C TYR A 246 -13.04 -4.08 -3.82
N LYS A 247 -13.87 -3.21 -4.42
CA LYS A 247 -14.52 -2.12 -3.69
C LYS A 247 -15.48 -2.63 -2.63
N ILE A 248 -16.26 -3.68 -2.91
CA ILE A 248 -17.13 -4.35 -1.93
C ILE A 248 -16.29 -4.87 -0.76
N ILE A 249 -15.21 -5.60 -1.04
CA ILE A 249 -14.35 -6.17 0.01
C ILE A 249 -13.76 -5.07 0.89
N LYS A 250 -13.22 -4.02 0.27
CA LYS A 250 -12.62 -2.88 0.98
C LYS A 250 -13.62 -2.20 1.91
N ILE A 251 -14.81 -1.84 1.40
CA ILE A 251 -15.86 -1.17 2.19
C ILE A 251 -16.27 -2.01 3.41
N ILE A 252 -16.46 -3.31 3.22
CA ILE A 252 -16.90 -4.19 4.31
C ILE A 252 -15.79 -4.37 5.34
N ASN A 253 -14.54 -4.51 4.93
CA ASN A 253 -13.42 -4.64 5.86
C ASN A 253 -13.16 -3.36 6.66
N GLU A 254 -13.31 -2.18 6.05
CA GLU A 254 -13.03 -0.89 6.70
C GLU A 254 -14.21 -0.39 7.54
N SER A 255 -15.45 -0.56 7.05
CA SER A 255 -16.64 0.08 7.62
C SER A 255 -17.70 -0.89 8.14
N GLY A 256 -17.60 -2.19 7.82
CA GLY A 256 -18.63 -3.18 8.14
C GLY A 256 -18.91 -3.30 9.63
N LEU A 257 -17.86 -3.41 10.45
CA LEU A 257 -18.00 -3.48 11.91
C LEU A 257 -18.66 -2.22 12.49
N ILE A 258 -18.18 -1.04 12.08
CA ILE A 258 -18.71 0.25 12.53
C ILE A 258 -20.18 0.39 12.16
N HIS A 259 -20.56 -0.04 10.94
CA HIS A 259 -21.94 -0.02 10.49
C HIS A 259 -22.84 -0.93 11.35
N ILE A 260 -22.40 -2.16 11.66
CA ILE A 260 -23.13 -3.06 12.56
C ILE A 260 -23.32 -2.39 13.93
N LEU A 261 -22.24 -1.88 14.54
CA LEU A 261 -22.29 -1.28 15.87
C LEU A 261 -23.23 -0.05 15.91
N ASN A 262 -23.17 0.81 14.90
CA ASN A 262 -24.09 1.94 14.79
C ASN A 262 -25.55 1.49 14.63
N SER A 263 -25.80 0.43 13.84
CA SER A 263 -27.16 -0.12 13.69
C SER A 263 -27.71 -0.67 15.02
N THR A 264 -26.84 -1.25 15.87
CA THR A 264 -27.23 -1.75 17.20
C THR A 264 -27.49 -0.64 18.21
N LEU A 265 -26.82 0.52 18.09
CA LEU A 265 -27.03 1.66 18.98
C LEU A 265 -28.35 2.39 18.72
N ILE A 266 -28.78 2.44 17.46
CA ILE A 266 -29.92 3.28 17.02
C ILE A 266 -31.25 2.50 17.05
N SER A 267 -31.22 1.17 16.95
CA SER A 267 -32.42 0.34 16.76
C SER A 267 -32.58 -0.74 17.84
N LYS A 268 -33.81 -0.96 18.32
CA LYS A 268 -34.17 -2.12 19.16
C LYS A 268 -34.12 -3.46 18.40
N LYS A 269 -34.06 -3.45 17.07
CA LYS A 269 -33.81 -4.60 16.19
C LYS A 269 -32.67 -4.24 15.24
N PRO A 270 -31.42 -4.67 15.47
CA PRO A 270 -30.32 -4.33 14.59
C PRO A 270 -30.61 -4.90 13.20
N GLU A 271 -30.86 -4.02 12.23
CA GLU A 271 -30.85 -4.43 10.82
C GLU A 271 -29.38 -4.54 10.40
N LEU A 272 -28.86 -5.77 10.31
CA LEU A 272 -27.58 -6.08 9.65
C LEU A 272 -27.64 -5.84 8.13
N ASP A 273 -28.28 -4.76 7.69
CA ASP A 273 -28.41 -4.44 6.27
C ASP A 273 -27.08 -3.88 5.74
N MET A 274 -26.17 -4.80 5.42
CA MET A 274 -24.90 -4.52 4.75
C MET A 274 -25.11 -3.96 3.34
N ILE A 275 -26.27 -4.20 2.72
CA ILE A 275 -26.58 -3.59 1.41
C ILE A 275 -26.75 -2.08 1.57
N LYS A 276 -27.38 -1.58 2.64
CA LYS A 276 -27.44 -0.12 2.89
C LYS A 276 -26.04 0.50 2.98
N LEU A 277 -25.06 -0.21 3.56
CA LEU A 277 -23.68 0.26 3.60
C LEU A 277 -23.06 0.34 2.19
N LEU A 278 -23.28 -0.69 1.36
CA LEU A 278 -22.81 -0.70 -0.03
C LEU A 278 -23.47 0.40 -0.87
N GLU A 279 -24.79 0.59 -0.75
CA GLU A 279 -25.57 1.64 -1.44
C GLU A 279 -25.04 3.03 -1.11
N LYS A 280 -24.77 3.32 0.17
CA LYS A 280 -24.19 4.60 0.63
C LYS A 280 -22.81 4.88 0.03
N ASN A 281 -22.06 3.85 -0.32
CA ASN A 281 -20.75 3.93 -0.95
C ASN A 281 -20.80 3.78 -2.49
N GLY A 282 -22.00 3.89 -3.07
CA GLY A 282 -22.22 3.91 -4.51
C GLY A 282 -22.13 2.54 -5.19
N ILE A 283 -22.42 1.45 -4.47
CA ILE A 283 -22.53 0.10 -5.04
C ILE A 283 -23.99 -0.32 -4.99
N ASN A 284 -24.57 -0.60 -6.16
CA ASN A 284 -25.98 -1.00 -6.28
C ASN A 284 -26.11 -2.42 -6.82
N LEU A 285 -26.27 -3.39 -5.92
CA LEU A 285 -26.47 -4.78 -6.30
C LEU A 285 -27.89 -5.07 -6.80
N LYS A 286 -28.88 -4.19 -6.58
CA LYS A 286 -30.29 -4.47 -6.91
C LYS A 286 -30.57 -4.56 -8.40
N THR A 287 -29.77 -3.87 -9.20
CA THR A 287 -29.92 -3.82 -10.65
C THR A 287 -29.35 -5.05 -11.35
N LYS A 288 -28.61 -5.89 -10.61
CA LYS A 288 -27.97 -7.11 -11.11
C LYS A 288 -28.90 -8.32 -10.94
N SER A 289 -28.73 -9.31 -11.81
CA SER A 289 -29.45 -10.58 -11.70
C SER A 289 -28.99 -11.37 -10.46
N LEU A 290 -29.77 -12.37 -10.05
CA LEU A 290 -29.39 -13.22 -8.92
C LEU A 290 -28.08 -13.98 -9.22
N ASP A 291 -27.91 -14.45 -10.46
CA ASP A 291 -26.73 -15.19 -10.89
C ASP A 291 -25.48 -14.28 -10.82
N ASP A 292 -25.56 -13.04 -11.31
CA ASP A 292 -24.46 -12.07 -11.22
C ASP A 292 -24.05 -11.79 -9.76
N VAL A 293 -25.03 -11.67 -8.86
CA VAL A 293 -24.76 -11.43 -7.44
C VAL A 293 -24.13 -12.66 -6.80
N ILE A 294 -24.56 -13.87 -7.18
CA ILE A 294 -23.94 -15.11 -6.71
C ILE A 294 -22.49 -15.21 -7.19
N GLU A 295 -22.19 -14.88 -8.44
CA GLU A 295 -20.82 -14.87 -8.97
C GLU A 295 -19.93 -13.86 -8.23
N ILE A 296 -20.44 -12.66 -7.96
CA ILE A 296 -19.73 -11.64 -7.17
C ILE A 296 -19.43 -12.17 -5.76
N ILE A 297 -20.43 -12.75 -5.07
CA ILE A 297 -20.26 -13.25 -3.71
C ILE A 297 -19.35 -14.48 -3.70
N ASP A 298 -19.42 -15.35 -4.71
CA ASP A 298 -18.51 -16.49 -4.87
C ASP A 298 -17.07 -16.02 -5.00
N ALA A 299 -16.79 -15.06 -5.89
CA ALA A 299 -15.46 -14.49 -6.04
C ALA A 299 -14.95 -13.88 -4.73
N ILE A 300 -15.79 -13.15 -4.00
CA ILE A 300 -15.45 -12.58 -2.69
C ILE A 300 -15.13 -13.67 -1.66
N ILE A 301 -15.93 -14.73 -1.60
CA ILE A 301 -15.73 -15.85 -0.67
C ILE A 301 -14.45 -16.64 -1.01
N GLN A 302 -14.16 -16.83 -2.30
CA GLN A 302 -12.89 -17.42 -2.76
C GLN A 302 -11.69 -16.57 -2.31
N ILE A 303 -11.78 -15.25 -2.50
CA ILE A 303 -10.72 -14.29 -2.13
C ILE A 303 -10.49 -14.24 -0.61
N THR A 304 -11.57 -14.08 0.17
CA THR A 304 -11.47 -13.73 1.59
C THR A 304 -11.49 -14.94 2.51
N CYS A 305 -12.15 -16.02 2.10
CA CYS A 305 -12.41 -17.20 2.94
C CYS A 305 -11.87 -18.51 2.35
N SER A 306 -11.24 -18.48 1.16
CA SER A 306 -10.80 -19.68 0.42
C SER A 306 -11.92 -20.72 0.27
N GLY A 307 -13.14 -20.22 0.10
CA GLY A 307 -14.38 -20.97 0.05
C GLY A 307 -15.07 -20.89 -1.30
N HIS A 308 -16.32 -21.35 -1.38
CA HIS A 308 -17.15 -21.25 -2.59
C HIS A 308 -18.64 -21.11 -2.24
N VAL A 309 -19.41 -20.59 -3.18
CA VAL A 309 -20.86 -20.47 -3.15
C VAL A 309 -21.43 -21.39 -4.23
N ASN A 310 -22.35 -22.27 -3.84
CA ASN A 310 -23.07 -23.14 -4.76
C ASN A 310 -24.55 -22.76 -4.74
N PHE A 311 -25.12 -22.49 -5.91
CA PHE A 311 -26.54 -22.20 -6.07
C PHE A 311 -27.24 -23.33 -6.82
N GLU A 312 -28.20 -23.96 -6.14
CA GLU A 312 -29.03 -25.01 -6.71
C GLU A 312 -30.38 -24.42 -7.13
N ALA A 313 -30.52 -24.06 -8.42
CA ALA A 313 -31.75 -23.45 -8.95
C ALA A 313 -33.00 -24.31 -8.72
N ASN A 314 -32.88 -25.64 -8.81
CA ASN A 314 -33.98 -26.59 -8.65
C ASN A 314 -34.54 -26.60 -7.22
N THR A 315 -33.66 -26.59 -6.23
CA THR A 315 -34.03 -26.67 -4.81
C THR A 315 -34.17 -25.29 -4.17
N LYS A 316 -33.81 -24.22 -4.91
CA LYS A 316 -33.74 -22.83 -4.44
C LYS A 316 -32.94 -22.71 -3.15
N ASN A 317 -31.83 -23.43 -3.10
CA ASN A 317 -30.91 -23.41 -1.97
C ASN A 317 -29.59 -22.81 -2.43
N ILE A 318 -29.03 -21.96 -1.58
CA ILE A 318 -27.65 -21.49 -1.70
C ILE A 318 -26.86 -22.11 -0.56
N THR A 319 -25.73 -22.72 -0.91
CA THR A 319 -24.79 -23.27 0.08
C THR A 319 -23.46 -22.55 -0.03
N ILE A 320 -22.99 -22.03 1.09
CA ILE A 320 -21.74 -21.27 1.18
C ILE A 320 -20.79 -22.07 2.04
N TYR A 321 -19.60 -22.32 1.49
CA TYR A 321 -18.51 -23.00 2.17
C TYR A 321 -17.40 -22.01 2.42
N SER A 322 -16.82 -22.03 3.61
CA SER A 322 -15.64 -21.26 3.99
C SER A 322 -14.65 -22.19 4.68
N LYS A 323 -13.37 -22.12 4.32
CA LYS A 323 -12.33 -22.86 5.04
C LYS A 323 -12.01 -22.26 6.40
N LEU A 324 -12.39 -21.00 6.61
CA LEU A 324 -12.24 -20.29 7.88
C LEU A 324 -13.42 -20.63 8.80
N ASN A 325 -13.13 -20.82 10.09
CA ASN A 325 -14.11 -21.11 11.15
C ASN A 325 -14.11 -20.01 12.23
N SER A 326 -14.21 -18.75 11.80
CA SER A 326 -14.11 -17.55 12.65
C SER A 326 -15.12 -16.45 12.28
N GLY A 327 -16.13 -16.76 11.47
CA GLY A 327 -17.22 -15.87 11.10
C GLY A 327 -16.91 -14.91 9.95
N HIS A 328 -15.75 -15.05 9.29
CA HIS A 328 -15.39 -14.17 8.16
C HIS A 328 -16.33 -14.28 6.95
N SER A 329 -17.11 -15.37 6.86
CA SER A 329 -18.11 -15.55 5.81
C SER A 329 -19.40 -14.74 6.05
N LEU A 330 -19.68 -14.36 7.31
CA LEU A 330 -20.95 -13.78 7.73
C LEU A 330 -21.30 -12.43 7.08
N PRO A 331 -20.36 -11.48 6.89
CA PRO A 331 -20.69 -10.21 6.24
C PRO A 331 -21.21 -10.40 4.81
N TRP A 332 -20.61 -11.33 4.06
CA TRP A 332 -20.97 -11.63 2.67
C TRP A 332 -22.34 -12.32 2.59
N ILE A 333 -22.64 -13.17 3.56
CA ILE A 333 -23.93 -13.83 3.71
C ILE A 333 -25.02 -12.82 4.04
N SER A 334 -24.71 -11.85 4.91
CA SER A 334 -25.62 -10.75 5.22
C SER A 334 -25.96 -9.90 4.00
N ILE A 335 -24.99 -9.68 3.10
CA ILE A 335 -25.21 -9.00 1.82
C ILE A 335 -26.13 -9.84 0.94
N LEU A 336 -25.84 -11.12 0.75
CA LEU A 336 -26.66 -12.00 -0.11
C LEU A 336 -28.09 -12.16 0.41
N ASP A 337 -28.24 -12.35 1.73
CA ASP A 337 -29.54 -12.46 2.40
C ASP A 337 -30.35 -11.17 2.25
N GLY A 338 -29.71 -10.01 2.48
CA GLY A 338 -30.32 -8.71 2.26
C GLY A 338 -30.76 -8.49 0.81
N TYR A 339 -30.00 -9.01 -0.16
CA TYR A 339 -30.32 -8.87 -1.59
C TYR A 339 -31.57 -9.67 -1.92
N LEU A 340 -31.61 -10.93 -1.49
CA LEU A 340 -32.75 -11.82 -1.66
C LEU A 340 -34.03 -11.24 -1.03
N GLN A 341 -33.94 -10.71 0.19
CA GLN A 341 -35.07 -10.07 0.86
C GLN A 341 -35.57 -8.84 0.11
N LYS A 342 -34.68 -7.99 -0.41
CA LYS A 342 -35.06 -6.82 -1.21
C LYS A 342 -35.67 -7.19 -2.57
N GLN A 343 -35.34 -8.36 -3.12
CA GLN A 343 -36.00 -8.94 -4.30
C GLN A 343 -37.33 -9.65 -3.98
N GLY A 344 -37.79 -9.61 -2.73
CA GLY A 344 -39.07 -10.17 -2.29
C GLY A 344 -39.03 -11.65 -1.92
N TYR A 345 -37.85 -12.26 -1.79
CA TYR A 345 -37.71 -13.62 -1.30
C TYR A 345 -37.72 -13.69 0.23
N LYS A 346 -38.34 -14.73 0.79
CA LYS A 346 -38.14 -15.12 2.19
C LYS A 346 -36.97 -16.08 2.29
N THR A 347 -36.04 -15.78 3.18
CA THR A 347 -34.84 -16.58 3.40
C THR A 347 -34.87 -17.25 4.77
N ARG A 348 -34.32 -18.46 4.86
CA ARG A 348 -34.00 -19.13 6.13
C ARG A 348 -32.56 -19.59 6.09
N THR A 349 -31.76 -19.11 7.03
CA THR A 349 -30.32 -19.39 7.08
C THR A 349 -30.00 -20.34 8.21
N VAL A 350 -29.28 -21.43 7.90
CA VAL A 350 -28.80 -22.42 8.86
C VAL A 350 -27.28 -22.42 8.84
N TYR A 351 -26.68 -22.21 10.02
CA TYR A 351 -25.23 -22.15 10.21
C TYR A 351 -24.73 -23.48 10.77
N GLN A 352 -23.71 -24.05 10.14
CA GLN A 352 -23.01 -25.24 10.61
C GLN A 352 -21.52 -24.93 10.69
N ASN A 353 -20.94 -25.05 11.88
CA ASN A 353 -19.51 -24.87 12.10
C ASN A 353 -18.84 -26.23 12.38
N ASN A 354 -17.64 -26.42 11.85
CA ASN A 354 -16.82 -27.57 12.17
C ASN A 354 -15.36 -27.13 12.33
N SER A 355 -14.79 -27.37 13.50
CA SER A 355 -13.41 -26.97 13.85
C SER A 355 -12.36 -27.45 12.85
N ASN A 356 -12.57 -28.60 12.20
CA ASN A 356 -11.61 -29.17 11.26
C ASN A 356 -11.98 -28.98 9.78
N LYS A 357 -13.23 -28.61 9.47
CA LYS A 357 -13.74 -28.51 8.08
C LYS A 357 -14.16 -27.11 7.66
N GLY A 358 -14.13 -26.13 8.57
CA GLY A 358 -14.54 -24.76 8.30
C GLY A 358 -16.03 -24.51 8.57
N GLU A 359 -16.56 -23.47 7.94
CA GLU A 359 -17.95 -23.03 8.04
C GLU A 359 -18.74 -23.49 6.82
N LYS A 360 -19.98 -23.94 7.06
CA LYS A 360 -20.96 -24.26 6.03
C LYS A 360 -22.27 -23.58 6.37
N ILE A 361 -22.81 -22.82 5.43
CA ILE A 361 -24.00 -22.02 5.64
C ILE A 361 -25.00 -22.29 4.53
N HIS A 362 -26.22 -22.64 4.92
CA HIS A 362 -27.31 -22.97 4.01
C HIS A 362 -28.37 -21.89 4.05
N ILE A 363 -28.64 -21.26 2.93
CA ILE A 363 -29.74 -20.30 2.75
C ILE A 363 -30.81 -20.97 1.90
N LYS A 364 -31.97 -21.23 2.51
CA LYS A 364 -33.15 -21.72 1.81
C LYS A 364 -34.01 -20.55 1.36
N ILE A 365 -34.32 -20.49 0.07
CA ILE A 365 -35.10 -19.43 -0.54
C ILE A 365 -36.54 -19.91 -0.76
N SER A 366 -37.51 -19.13 -0.30
CA SER A 366 -38.92 -19.31 -0.58
C SER A 366 -39.48 -18.07 -1.26
N LYS A 367 -40.28 -18.23 -2.32
CA LYS A 367 -41.04 -17.10 -2.89
C LYS A 367 -42.15 -16.72 -1.91
N ASN A 368 -42.37 -15.42 -1.76
CA ASN A 368 -43.50 -14.89 -1.02
C ASN A 368 -44.84 -15.27 -1.63
#